data_AF-A0A537WHM3-F1
#
_entry.id   AF-A0A537WHM3-F1
#
_cell.length_a   1.000
_cell.length_b   1.000
_cell.length_c   1.000
_cell.angle_alpha   90.00
_cell.angle_beta   90.00
_cell.angle_gamma   90.00
#
_symmetry.space_group_name_H-M   'P 1'
#
loop_
_entity.id
_entity.type
_entity.pdbx_description
1 polymer ?
#
loop_
_entity_poly.entity_id
_entity_poly.type
_entity_poly.pdbx_seq_one_letter_code
_entity_poly.pdbx_strand_id
1 'polypeptide(L)'
;MACRRRSCATPKSSEPILANSPTSRNSLSITGLNAGYASVRVLEDISLSVSHAETVVLLGTNGNGKSTLMKCVMGMLRPSSGSIRAEIDGTSYDLVGRSTEEIVDLGITLVPEGRRLFPKLNVEENLLLGAFRPTARSLIERNLESSYET
;
A
#
# COMPACT_ATOMS: atom_id res chain seq x y z
N MET A 1 -0.47 -40.71 16.70
CA MET A 1 -0.26 -39.51 17.53
C MET A 1 0.74 -38.61 16.80
N ALA A 2 0.26 -37.66 15.97
CA ALA A 2 1.11 -36.92 15.04
C ALA A 2 1.68 -35.65 15.72
N CYS A 3 3.01 -35.56 15.78
CA CYS A 3 3.76 -34.45 16.34
C CYS A 3 3.55 -33.19 15.48
N ARG A 4 2.92 -32.14 16.05
CA ARG A 4 2.81 -30.83 15.41
C ARG A 4 4.21 -30.24 15.29
N ARG A 5 4.77 -30.18 14.08
CA ARG A 5 5.95 -29.37 13.78
C ARG A 5 5.63 -27.93 14.18
N ARG A 6 6.35 -27.39 15.16
CA ARG A 6 6.30 -25.96 15.48
C ARG A 6 6.73 -25.19 14.23
N SER A 7 5.92 -24.23 13.79
CA SER A 7 6.34 -23.30 12.74
C SER A 7 7.64 -22.61 13.18
N CYS A 8 8.58 -22.47 12.26
CA CYS A 8 9.79 -21.69 12.46
C CYS A 8 9.46 -20.29 12.99
N ALA A 9 10.35 -19.75 13.83
CA ALA A 9 10.24 -18.37 14.29
C ALA A 9 10.21 -17.44 13.07
N THR A 10 9.26 -16.49 13.04
CA THR A 10 9.27 -15.43 12.05
C THR A 10 10.60 -14.69 12.18
N PRO A 11 11.45 -14.65 11.15
CA PRO A 11 12.68 -13.87 11.19
C PRO A 11 12.33 -12.43 11.56
N LYS A 12 13.21 -11.74 12.30
CA LYS A 12 13.09 -10.28 12.43
C LYS A 12 13.06 -9.74 11.00
N SER A 13 12.10 -8.87 10.67
CA SER A 13 12.12 -8.24 9.36
C SER A 13 13.47 -7.58 9.16
N SER A 14 13.92 -7.52 7.91
CA SER A 14 15.00 -6.62 7.50
C SER A 14 14.77 -5.21 8.06
N GLU A 15 15.85 -4.42 8.13
CA GLU A 15 15.83 -3.01 8.57
C GLU A 15 14.57 -2.29 8.06
N PRO A 16 14.01 -1.32 8.82
CA PRO A 16 12.81 -0.62 8.39
C PRO A 16 13.00 -0.15 6.95
N ILE A 17 12.06 -0.45 6.05
CA ILE A 17 12.08 0.07 4.66
C ILE A 17 12.23 1.61 4.69
N LEU A 18 11.77 2.23 5.78
CA LEU A 18 11.84 3.66 6.10
C LEU A 18 13.21 4.16 6.60
N ALA A 19 14.19 3.31 6.88
CA ALA A 19 15.44 3.69 7.55
C ALA A 19 16.38 4.56 6.69
N ASN A 20 16.17 4.64 5.38
CA ASN A 20 17.04 5.39 4.46
C ASN A 20 16.48 6.74 3.96
N SER A 21 15.33 7.19 4.44
CA SER A 21 14.77 8.49 4.02
C SER A 21 15.03 9.55 5.09
N PRO A 22 15.82 10.60 4.80
CA PRO A 22 16.15 11.63 5.77
C PRO A 22 14.90 12.46 6.07
N THR A 23 14.36 12.35 7.28
CA THR A 23 13.42 13.34 7.86
C THR A 23 12.05 13.55 7.18
N SER A 24 11.69 12.86 6.10
CA SER A 24 10.40 13.10 5.44
C SER A 24 9.22 12.52 6.22
N ARG A 25 8.38 13.40 6.74
CA ARG A 25 7.17 13.04 7.49
C ARG A 25 6.04 12.67 6.53
N ASN A 26 6.06 11.45 6.02
CA ASN A 26 4.98 10.94 5.19
C ASN A 26 3.71 10.69 6.01
N SER A 27 2.54 11.10 5.53
CA SER A 27 1.27 10.85 6.20
C SER A 27 0.11 10.72 5.21
N LEU A 28 -0.98 10.07 5.64
CA LEU A 28 -2.21 9.93 4.87
C LEU A 28 -3.39 10.38 5.72
N SER A 29 -4.28 11.20 5.15
CA SER A 29 -5.51 11.64 5.81
C SER A 29 -6.70 11.46 4.87
N ILE A 30 -7.80 10.97 5.44
CA ILE A 30 -9.07 10.75 4.78
C ILE A 30 -10.12 11.43 5.65
N THR A 31 -10.99 12.23 5.03
CA THR A 31 -11.98 13.02 5.76
C THR A 31 -13.33 12.94 5.07
N GLY A 32 -14.34 12.50 5.81
CA GLY A 32 -15.74 12.42 5.39
C GLY A 32 -15.96 11.67 4.08
N LEU A 33 -15.22 10.58 3.87
CA LEU A 33 -15.19 9.86 2.60
C LEU A 33 -16.48 9.06 2.41
N ASN A 34 -17.19 9.36 1.33
CA ASN A 34 -18.34 8.58 0.88
C ASN A 34 -18.04 7.97 -0.48
N ALA A 35 -18.26 6.67 -0.64
CA ALA A 35 -18.01 5.97 -1.90
C ALA A 35 -18.89 4.72 -2.03
N GLY A 36 -19.12 4.30 -3.27
CA GLY A 36 -20.00 3.18 -3.57
C GLY A 36 -19.90 2.76 -5.03
N TYR A 37 -20.68 1.75 -5.40
CA TYR A 37 -20.79 1.27 -6.77
C TYR A 37 -22.23 1.46 -7.23
N ALA A 38 -22.42 2.16 -8.34
CA ALA A 38 -23.74 2.49 -8.88
C ALA A 38 -24.66 3.06 -7.78
N SER A 39 -25.77 2.39 -7.49
CA SER A 39 -26.76 2.79 -6.47
C SER A 39 -26.40 2.35 -5.04
N VAL A 40 -25.38 1.52 -4.85
CA VAL A 40 -25.02 0.94 -3.55
C VAL A 40 -23.91 1.77 -2.91
N ARG A 41 -24.24 2.44 -1.79
CA ARG A 41 -23.26 3.11 -0.94
C ARG A 41 -22.56 2.07 -0.07
N VAL A 42 -21.23 2.13 -0.03
CA VAL A 42 -20.37 1.15 0.69
C VAL A 42 -19.57 1.82 1.81
N LEU A 43 -19.09 3.04 1.57
CA LEU A 43 -18.44 3.89 2.57
C LEU A 43 -19.34 5.06 2.88
N GLU A 44 -19.56 5.30 4.18
CA GLU A 44 -20.39 6.39 4.70
C GLU A 44 -19.59 7.19 5.71
N ASP A 45 -19.29 8.45 5.36
CA ASP A 45 -18.61 9.42 6.22
C ASP A 45 -17.32 8.92 6.91
N ILE A 46 -16.49 8.18 6.17
CA ILE A 46 -15.28 7.58 6.75
C ILE A 46 -14.18 8.64 6.90
N SER A 47 -13.65 8.77 8.11
CA SER A 47 -12.47 9.60 8.40
C SER A 47 -11.40 8.77 9.10
N LEU A 48 -10.17 8.84 8.61
CA LEU A 48 -9.00 8.19 9.22
C LEU A 48 -7.74 8.99 8.93
N SER A 49 -6.74 8.84 9.79
CA SER A 49 -5.41 9.40 9.60
C SER A 49 -4.36 8.34 9.89
N VAL A 50 -3.29 8.35 9.10
CA VAL A 50 -2.08 7.55 9.29
C VAL A 50 -0.92 8.52 9.36
N SER A 51 -0.30 8.58 10.52
CA SER A 51 0.84 9.44 10.82
C SER A 51 2.14 8.85 10.26
N HIS A 52 3.20 9.64 10.27
CA HIS A 52 4.52 9.17 9.86
C HIS A 52 4.99 7.98 10.71
N ALA A 53 5.49 6.95 10.02
CA ALA A 53 5.94 5.69 10.59
C ALA A 53 4.87 4.96 11.43
N GLU A 54 3.59 5.23 11.18
CA GLU A 54 2.47 4.56 11.84
C GLU A 54 2.03 3.34 11.04
N THR A 55 1.79 2.23 11.73
CA THR A 55 1.10 1.06 11.15
C THR A 55 -0.34 1.04 11.62
N VAL A 56 -1.28 1.27 10.70
CA VAL A 56 -2.72 1.21 10.99
C VAL A 56 -3.31 -0.07 10.43
N VAL A 57 -4.11 -0.77 11.24
CA VAL A 57 -4.81 -1.99 10.85
C VAL A 57 -6.30 -1.71 10.74
N LEU A 58 -6.86 -1.90 9.54
CA LEU A 58 -8.29 -1.80 9.31
C LEU A 58 -8.97 -3.17 9.50
N LEU A 59 -9.72 -3.33 10.59
CA LEU A 59 -10.45 -4.54 10.91
C LEU A 59 -11.93 -4.44 10.50
N GLY A 60 -12.50 -5.56 10.04
CA GLY A 60 -13.91 -5.65 9.69
C GLY A 60 -14.22 -6.91 8.91
N THR A 61 -15.48 -7.30 8.84
CA THR A 61 -15.93 -8.46 8.04
C THR A 61 -15.77 -8.22 6.55
N ASN A 62 -15.85 -9.28 5.75
CA ASN A 62 -15.94 -9.16 4.30
C ASN A 62 -17.23 -8.38 3.95
N GLY A 63 -17.12 -7.43 3.02
CA GLY A 63 -18.24 -6.57 2.64
C GLY A 63 -18.29 -5.20 3.32
N ASN A 64 -17.54 -4.97 4.41
CA ASN A 64 -17.55 -3.67 5.13
C ASN A 64 -16.74 -2.56 4.41
N GLY A 65 -16.44 -2.71 3.12
CA GLY A 65 -15.80 -1.65 2.35
C GLY A 65 -14.29 -1.49 2.51
N LYS A 66 -13.56 -2.37 3.20
CA LYS A 66 -12.08 -2.28 3.34
C LYS A 66 -11.37 -2.15 1.99
N SER A 67 -11.65 -3.07 1.07
CA SER A 67 -11.07 -3.03 -0.28
C SER A 67 -11.60 -1.85 -1.09
N THR A 68 -12.82 -1.37 -0.81
CA THR A 68 -13.39 -0.16 -1.43
C THR A 68 -12.63 1.10 -1.02
N LEU A 69 -12.27 1.21 0.27
CA LEU A 69 -11.46 2.30 0.79
C LEU A 69 -10.05 2.28 0.16
N MET A 70 -9.41 1.12 0.09
CA MET A 70 -8.11 0.96 -0.58
C MET A 70 -8.19 1.37 -2.06
N LYS A 71 -9.25 0.99 -2.78
CA LYS A 71 -9.47 1.43 -4.16
C LYS A 71 -9.65 2.94 -4.29
N CYS A 72 -10.29 3.60 -3.32
CA CYS A 72 -10.42 5.05 -3.31
C CYS A 72 -9.06 5.74 -3.13
N VAL A 73 -8.24 5.25 -2.19
CA VAL A 73 -6.88 5.77 -1.96
C VAL A 73 -6.00 5.60 -3.20
N MET A 74 -6.14 4.48 -3.93
CA MET A 74 -5.41 4.21 -5.17
C MET A 74 -6.01 4.87 -6.43
N GLY A 75 -7.03 5.72 -6.29
CA GLY A 75 -7.68 6.39 -7.44
C GLY A 75 -8.46 5.45 -8.37
N MET A 76 -8.61 4.17 -8.01
CA MET A 76 -9.36 3.18 -8.80
C MET A 76 -10.88 3.32 -8.65
N LEU A 77 -11.33 3.96 -7.58
CA LEU A 77 -12.73 4.29 -7.34
C LEU A 77 -12.83 5.74 -6.90
N ARG A 78 -13.53 6.57 -7.68
CA ARG A 78 -13.74 7.97 -7.32
C ARG A 78 -14.79 8.06 -6.20
N PRO A 79 -14.47 8.68 -5.04
CA PRO A 79 -15.46 8.92 -4.00
C PRO A 79 -16.52 9.92 -4.48
N SER A 80 -17.75 9.80 -3.97
CA SER A 80 -18.83 10.75 -4.25
C SER A 80 -18.66 12.05 -3.47
N SER A 81 -18.03 12.01 -2.30
CA SER A 81 -17.67 13.17 -1.49
C SER A 81 -16.57 12.82 -0.49
N GLY A 82 -16.00 13.85 0.14
CA GLY A 82 -14.87 13.75 1.04
C GLY A 82 -13.53 14.02 0.33
N SER A 83 -12.44 13.91 1.09
CA SER A 83 -11.08 14.17 0.59
C SER A 83 -10.10 13.10 1.04
N ILE A 84 -9.09 12.85 0.22
CA ILE A 84 -7.96 11.97 0.52
C ILE A 84 -6.69 12.77 0.24
N ARG A 85 -5.90 13.07 1.27
CA ARG A 85 -4.64 13.80 1.15
C ARG A 85 -3.47 12.97 1.65
N ALA A 86 -2.38 13.01 0.92
CA ALA A 86 -1.10 12.47 1.35
C ALA A 86 -0.08 13.60 1.48
N GLU A 87 0.72 13.58 2.54
CA GLU A 87 1.96 14.35 2.59
C GLU A 87 3.12 13.40 2.33
N ILE A 88 3.95 13.74 1.34
CA ILE A 88 5.13 12.97 0.95
C ILE A 88 6.29 13.94 0.79
N ASP A 89 7.42 13.68 1.46
CA ASP A 89 8.62 14.51 1.38
C ASP A 89 8.35 16.02 1.60
N GLY A 90 7.41 16.34 2.50
CA GLY A 90 7.03 17.71 2.85
C GLY A 90 6.10 18.40 1.84
N THR A 91 5.66 17.69 0.79
CA THR A 91 4.69 18.19 -0.19
C THR A 91 3.33 17.54 0.03
N SER A 92 2.27 18.35 -0.01
CA SER A 92 0.88 17.88 0.15
C SER A 92 0.25 17.58 -1.22
N TYR A 93 -0.40 16.42 -1.34
CA TYR A 93 -1.05 15.94 -2.55
C TYR A 93 -2.49 15.56 -2.26
N ASP A 94 -3.44 16.10 -3.03
CA ASP A 94 -4.79 15.56 -3.12
C ASP A 94 -4.79 14.34 -4.05
N LEU A 95 -5.30 13.21 -3.56
CA LEU A 95 -5.37 11.96 -4.31
C LEU A 95 -6.70 11.83 -5.08
N VAL A 96 -7.73 12.60 -4.73
CA VAL A 96 -9.04 12.49 -5.39
C VAL A 96 -8.94 12.99 -6.83
N GLY A 97 -9.21 12.10 -7.78
CA GLY A 97 -9.17 12.41 -9.21
C GLY A 97 -7.81 12.20 -9.88
N ARG A 98 -6.77 11.84 -9.12
CA ARG A 98 -5.51 11.34 -9.69
C ARG A 98 -5.70 9.94 -10.24
N SER A 99 -4.96 9.64 -11.30
CA SER A 99 -4.82 8.29 -11.81
C SER A 99 -4.01 7.41 -10.86
N THR A 100 -4.20 6.10 -10.94
CA THR A 100 -3.42 5.13 -10.14
C THR A 100 -1.92 5.25 -10.41
N GLU A 101 -1.51 5.51 -11.66
CA GLU A 101 -0.12 5.70 -12.05
C GLU A 101 0.51 6.87 -11.29
N GLU A 102 -0.16 8.03 -11.27
CA GLU A 102 0.31 9.22 -10.55
C GLU A 102 0.42 8.98 -9.04
N ILE A 103 -0.49 8.19 -8.46
CA ILE A 103 -0.49 7.86 -7.03
C ILE A 103 0.68 6.93 -6.69
N VAL A 104 0.94 5.93 -7.54
CA VAL A 104 2.11 5.04 -7.41
C VAL A 104 3.41 5.82 -7.56
N ASP A 105 3.43 6.83 -8.43
CA ASP A 105 4.56 7.75 -8.60
C ASP A 105 4.83 8.66 -7.40
N LEU A 106 3.88 8.79 -6.47
CA LEU A 106 4.11 9.41 -5.15
C LEU A 106 4.70 8.42 -4.13
N GLY A 107 4.84 7.14 -4.47
CA GLY A 107 5.30 6.09 -3.55
C GLY A 107 4.18 5.42 -2.75
N ILE A 108 2.92 5.63 -3.13
CA ILE A 108 1.77 4.95 -2.52
C ILE A 108 1.44 3.71 -3.35
N THR A 109 1.67 2.53 -2.79
CA THR A 109 1.47 1.25 -3.49
C THR A 109 0.47 0.37 -2.76
N LEU A 110 -0.34 -0.37 -3.53
CA LEU A 110 -1.28 -1.35 -3.02
C LEU A 110 -0.75 -2.78 -3.25
N VAL A 111 -0.67 -3.55 -2.17
CA VAL A 111 -0.44 -4.99 -2.24
C VAL A 111 -1.80 -5.70 -2.21
N PRO A 112 -2.27 -6.28 -3.33
CA PRO A 112 -3.60 -6.87 -3.39
C PRO A 112 -3.68 -8.22 -2.67
N GLU A 113 -4.88 -8.55 -2.19
CA GLU A 113 -5.19 -9.86 -1.64
C GLU A 113 -5.05 -10.99 -2.69
N GLY A 114 -4.81 -12.21 -2.21
CA GLY A 114 -4.86 -13.42 -3.05
C GLY A 114 -3.56 -13.78 -3.79
N ARG A 115 -2.41 -13.25 -3.36
CA ARG A 115 -1.08 -13.59 -3.92
C ARG A 115 -1.03 -13.48 -5.45
N ARG A 116 -1.35 -12.29 -5.97
CA ARG A 116 -1.40 -11.99 -7.41
C ARG A 116 0.00 -11.89 -8.03
N LEU A 117 0.78 -12.97 -7.93
CA LEU A 117 2.09 -13.13 -8.55
C LEU A 117 1.94 -13.65 -9.99
N PHE A 118 3.00 -13.52 -10.79
CA PHE A 118 3.05 -14.05 -12.15
C PHE A 118 3.66 -15.47 -12.10
N PRO A 119 2.84 -16.53 -12.18
CA PRO A 119 3.30 -17.90 -11.91
C PRO A 119 4.22 -18.47 -13.00
N LYS A 120 4.26 -17.82 -14.16
CA LYS A 120 5.14 -18.19 -15.27
C LYS A 120 6.53 -17.58 -15.16
N LEU A 121 6.72 -16.66 -14.21
CA LEU A 121 7.98 -15.97 -13.98
C LEU A 121 8.65 -16.53 -12.74
N ASN A 122 9.97 -16.53 -12.74
CA ASN A 122 10.76 -16.90 -11.57
C ASN A 122 10.68 -15.79 -10.49
N VAL A 123 11.30 -16.03 -9.34
CA VAL A 123 11.27 -15.09 -8.20
C VAL A 123 11.90 -13.75 -8.58
N GLU A 124 13.08 -13.78 -9.19
CA GLU A 124 13.82 -12.59 -9.61
C GLU A 124 13.01 -11.75 -10.61
N GLU A 125 12.44 -12.39 -11.63
CA GLU A 125 11.59 -11.75 -12.63
C GLU A 125 10.34 -11.11 -12.00
N ASN A 126 9.72 -11.74 -11.00
CA ASN A 126 8.62 -11.12 -10.25
C ASN A 126 9.09 -9.89 -9.46
N LEU A 127 10.26 -9.93 -8.84
CA LEU A 127 10.84 -8.79 -8.10
C LEU A 127 11.20 -7.64 -9.05
N LEU A 128 11.78 -7.95 -10.21
CA LEU A 128 12.12 -6.97 -11.25
C LEU A 128 10.88 -6.22 -11.76
N LEU A 129 9.74 -6.92 -11.90
CA LEU A 129 8.47 -6.29 -12.27
C LEU A 129 7.98 -5.28 -11.23
N GLY A 130 8.25 -5.51 -9.95
CA GLY A 130 7.90 -4.60 -8.86
C GLY A 130 8.70 -3.29 -8.89
N ALA A 131 9.94 -3.33 -9.40
CA ALA A 131 10.81 -2.17 -9.54
C ALA A 131 10.50 -1.38 -10.83
N PHE A 132 9.22 -1.08 -11.09
CA PHE A 132 8.82 -0.39 -12.33
C PHE A 132 9.24 1.09 -12.36
N ARG A 133 9.14 1.79 -11.22
CA ARG A 133 9.41 3.23 -11.10
C ARG A 133 10.89 3.56 -11.33
N PRO A 134 11.22 4.72 -11.94
CA PRO A 134 12.61 5.12 -12.19
C PRO A 134 13.50 5.11 -10.93
N THR A 135 12.97 5.60 -9.80
CA THR A 135 13.66 5.61 -8.50
C THR A 135 13.89 4.22 -7.93
N ALA A 136 12.95 3.30 -8.15
CA ALA A 136 13.09 1.90 -7.74
C ALA A 136 14.09 1.16 -8.64
N ARG A 137 14.06 1.41 -9.96
CA ARG A 137 15.00 0.82 -10.94
C ARG A 137 16.44 1.17 -10.64
N SER A 138 16.74 2.40 -10.26
CA SER A 138 18.12 2.81 -9.93
C SER A 138 18.69 2.08 -8.70
N LEU A 139 17.83 1.49 -7.87
CA LEU A 139 18.21 0.79 -6.63
C LEU A 139 18.03 -0.72 -6.74
N ILE A 140 17.76 -1.25 -7.93
CA ILE A 140 17.29 -2.62 -8.11
C ILE A 140 18.31 -3.67 -7.67
N GLU A 141 19.59 -3.49 -8.01
CA GLU A 141 20.67 -4.41 -7.62
C GLU A 141 20.78 -4.52 -6.10
N ARG A 142 20.82 -3.36 -5.43
CA ARG A 142 20.86 -3.28 -3.95
C ARG A 142 19.62 -3.91 -3.30
N ASN A 143 18.43 -3.64 -3.84
CA ASN A 143 17.18 -4.16 -3.29
C ASN A 143 17.05 -5.68 -3.50
N LEU A 144 17.54 -6.19 -4.62
CA LEU A 144 17.61 -7.64 -4.89
C LEU A 144 18.58 -8.32 -3.93
N GLU A 145 19.80 -7.78 -3.77
CA GLU A 145 20.78 -8.30 -2.81
C GLU A 145 20.19 -8.42 -1.40
N SER A 146 19.55 -7.34 -0.91
CA SER A 146 18.84 -7.36 0.39
C SER A 146 17.72 -8.39 0.47
N SER A 147 17.07 -8.74 -0.65
CA SER A 147 16.01 -9.74 -0.69
C SER A 147 16.53 -11.18 -0.63
N TYR A 148 17.79 -11.42 -1.03
CA TYR A 148 18.43 -12.73 -1.04
C TYR A 148 19.28 -13.04 0.21
N GLU A 149 19.65 -12.02 0.99
CA GLU A 149 20.41 -12.18 2.24
C GLU A 149 19.58 -12.71 3.43
N THR A 150 18.29 -13.01 3.24
CA THR A 150 17.37 -13.46 4.30
C THR A 150 17.44 -14.96 4.60
#